data_AF-Q54F49-F1
#
_entry.id   AF-Q54F49-F1
#
_cell.length_a   1.000
_cell.length_b   1.000
_cell.length_c   1.000
_cell.angle_alpha   90.00
_cell.angle_beta   90.00
_cell.angle_gamma   90.00
#
_symmetry.space_group_name_H-M   'P 1'
#
loop_
_entity.id
_entity.type
_entity.pdbx_description
1 polymer ?
#
loop_
_entity_poly.entity_id
_entity_poly.type
_entity_poly.pdbx_seq_one_letter_code
_entity_poly.pdbx_strand_id
1 'polypeptide(L)'
;MNLKSIIFVLFIAFFAFSLANDDDPTCPNGFICFWVGQNYTGDQWKWTPRMNYRDLPRQYHNNVGSYVAKTNACFKNWIPYLTFECNEGDSSHSFTFGKIIDGVSHEC
;
A
#
# COMPACT_ATOMS: atom_id res chain seq x y z
N MET A 1 -40.18 52.89 -16.04
CA MET A 1 -39.98 52.32 -14.69
C MET A 1 -38.48 52.18 -14.48
N ASN A 2 -37.98 52.67 -13.35
CA ASN A 2 -36.59 53.10 -13.16
C ASN A 2 -35.59 51.97 -12.89
N LEU A 3 -34.39 52.17 -13.46
CA LEU A 3 -33.16 51.39 -13.31
C LEU A 3 -32.49 51.69 -11.96
N LYS A 4 -33.00 51.19 -10.82
CA LYS A 4 -32.30 51.23 -9.52
C LYS A 4 -32.76 50.09 -8.61
N SER A 5 -32.01 48.99 -8.59
CA SER A 5 -31.86 47.99 -7.51
C SER A 5 -31.18 46.78 -8.16
N ILE A 6 -29.88 46.82 -8.47
CA ILE A 6 -28.77 46.59 -7.53
C ILE A 6 -29.14 45.52 -6.47
N ILE A 7 -29.14 44.25 -6.88
CA ILE A 7 -28.80 43.16 -5.97
C ILE A 7 -27.75 42.31 -6.70
N PHE A 8 -26.49 42.66 -6.43
CA PHE A 8 -25.30 41.91 -6.82
C PHE A 8 -25.29 40.65 -5.95
N VAL A 9 -25.93 39.56 -6.39
CA VAL A 9 -25.81 38.27 -5.69
C VAL A 9 -24.45 37.68 -6.03
N LEU A 10 -23.47 37.98 -5.20
CA LEU A 10 -22.14 37.37 -5.20
C LEU A 10 -22.31 35.91 -4.77
N PHE A 11 -22.45 34.99 -5.74
CA PHE A 11 -22.40 33.55 -5.48
C PHE A 11 -20.94 33.16 -5.18
N ILE A 12 -20.53 33.26 -3.92
CA ILE A 12 -19.29 32.63 -3.47
C ILE A 12 -19.56 31.13 -3.43
N ALA A 13 -19.19 30.43 -4.50
CA ALA A 13 -19.05 28.98 -4.46
C ALA A 13 -17.84 28.66 -3.58
N PHE A 14 -18.07 28.49 -2.27
CA PHE A 14 -17.15 27.77 -1.40
C PHE A 14 -17.13 26.32 -1.89
N PHE A 15 -16.20 26.00 -2.80
CA PHE A 15 -15.72 24.63 -2.95
C PHE A 15 -14.92 24.31 -1.68
N ALA A 16 -15.64 23.96 -0.61
CA ALA A 16 -15.12 23.00 0.34
C ALA A 16 -15.24 21.61 -0.29
N PHE A 17 -14.57 20.61 0.30
CA PHE A 17 -14.49 19.19 -0.08
C PHE A 17 -13.35 18.85 -1.03
N SER A 18 -12.40 18.01 -0.67
CA SER A 18 -12.03 17.40 0.61
C SER A 18 -10.53 17.22 0.51
N LEU A 19 -9.78 17.47 1.59
CA LEU A 19 -8.54 16.70 1.77
C LEU A 19 -9.02 15.27 2.06
N ALA A 20 -9.30 14.49 1.02
CA ALA A 20 -9.11 13.07 1.17
C ALA A 20 -7.62 12.97 1.54
N ASN A 21 -7.34 12.80 2.83
CA ASN A 21 -6.13 12.10 3.20
C ASN A 21 -6.37 10.70 2.64
N ASP A 22 -6.03 10.51 1.38
CA ASP A 22 -5.91 9.20 0.74
C ASP A 22 -4.66 8.54 1.34
N ASP A 23 -4.67 8.40 2.67
CA ASP A 23 -3.67 7.70 3.45
C ASP A 23 -3.94 6.18 3.36
N ASP A 24 -4.99 5.75 2.64
CA ASP A 24 -5.16 4.33 2.32
C ASP A 24 -4.10 3.94 1.29
N PRO A 25 -3.12 3.10 1.64
CA PRO A 25 -2.09 2.67 0.71
C PRO A 25 -2.69 2.04 -0.55
N THR A 26 -2.48 2.70 -1.69
CA THR A 26 -2.94 2.14 -2.96
C THR A 26 -2.14 0.88 -3.31
N CYS A 27 -2.84 -0.26 -3.29
CA CYS A 27 -2.35 -1.53 -3.80
C CYS A 27 -3.35 -2.10 -4.82
N PRO A 28 -2.95 -2.28 -6.10
CA PRO A 28 -3.86 -2.80 -7.12
C PRO A 28 -4.32 -4.24 -6.81
N ASN A 29 -5.53 -4.59 -7.25
CA ASN A 29 -6.04 -5.96 -7.14
C ASN A 29 -5.07 -6.97 -7.79
N GLY A 30 -4.83 -8.12 -7.15
CA GLY A 30 -3.92 -9.16 -7.65
C GLY A 30 -2.44 -8.94 -7.33
N PHE A 31 -2.12 -7.98 -6.46
CA PHE A 31 -0.76 -7.68 -6.03
C PHE A 31 -0.58 -7.80 -4.51
N ILE A 32 0.66 -8.06 -4.11
CA ILE A 32 1.17 -7.71 -2.79
C ILE A 32 1.98 -6.45 -2.94
N CYS A 33 1.75 -5.47 -2.08
CA CYS A 33 2.52 -4.24 -2.02
C CYS A 33 3.30 -4.19 -0.73
N PHE A 34 4.61 -3.97 -0.83
CA PHE A 34 5.54 -3.85 0.28
C PHE A 34 6.06 -2.42 0.33
N TRP A 35 6.19 -1.87 1.54
CA TRP A 35 6.82 -0.58 1.79
C TRP A 35 8.01 -0.74 2.72
N VAL A 36 9.08 0.02 2.49
CA VAL A 36 10.26 0.01 3.36
C VAL A 36 9.95 0.56 4.76
N GLY A 37 9.06 1.55 4.84
CA GLY A 37 8.65 2.18 6.10
C GLY A 37 7.44 1.52 6.75
N GLN A 38 7.24 1.84 8.02
CA GLN A 38 5.96 1.57 8.70
C GLN A 38 4.87 2.49 8.15
N ASN A 39 3.61 2.17 8.46
CA ASN A 39 2.44 2.95 8.04
C ASN A 39 2.42 3.25 6.54
N TYR A 40 2.92 2.30 5.72
CA TYR A 40 2.93 2.39 4.27
C TYR A 40 3.74 3.57 3.71
N THR A 41 4.81 3.96 4.40
CA THR A 41 5.68 5.07 4.01
C THR A 41 6.94 4.61 3.26
N GLY A 42 7.52 5.52 2.49
CA GLY A 42 8.73 5.28 1.70
C GLY A 42 8.45 4.55 0.39
N ASP A 43 9.52 3.99 -0.20
CA ASP A 43 9.43 3.29 -1.49
C ASP A 43 8.52 2.07 -1.40
N GLN A 44 7.75 1.86 -2.48
CA GLN A 44 6.85 0.73 -2.66
C GLN A 44 7.40 -0.25 -3.70
N TRP A 45 7.31 -1.55 -3.42
CA TRP A 45 7.53 -2.61 -4.40
C TRP A 45 6.33 -3.54 -4.45
N LYS A 46 6.03 -4.04 -5.66
CA LYS A 46 4.83 -4.81 -5.93
C LYS A 46 5.22 -6.18 -6.48
N TRP A 47 4.59 -7.21 -5.93
CA TRP A 47 4.66 -8.57 -6.42
C TRP A 47 3.28 -9.05 -6.89
N THR A 48 3.23 -9.98 -7.84
CA THR A 48 2.01 -10.65 -8.27
C THR A 48 2.32 -12.12 -8.58
N PRO A 49 1.36 -13.06 -8.47
CA PRO A 49 1.60 -14.48 -8.74
C PRO A 49 2.23 -14.79 -10.11
N ARG A 50 2.00 -13.94 -11.12
CA ARG A 50 2.62 -14.07 -12.46
C ARG A 50 4.15 -13.95 -12.44
N MET A 51 4.70 -13.37 -11.39
CA MET A 51 6.14 -13.28 -11.19
C MET A 51 6.73 -14.57 -10.61
N ASN A 52 5.92 -15.57 -10.23
CA ASN A 52 6.36 -16.77 -9.49
C ASN A 52 7.13 -16.37 -8.21
N TYR A 53 8.08 -17.21 -7.77
CA TYR A 53 9.02 -16.81 -6.73
C TYR A 53 9.87 -15.62 -7.18
N ARG A 54 10.01 -14.62 -6.31
CA ARG A 54 10.96 -13.52 -6.46
C ARG A 54 11.61 -13.21 -5.12
N ASP A 55 12.93 -13.08 -5.15
CA ASP A 55 13.65 -12.35 -4.11
C ASP A 55 13.16 -10.91 -4.11
N LEU A 56 13.07 -10.34 -2.92
CA LEU A 56 12.80 -8.93 -2.77
C LEU A 56 14.00 -8.14 -3.33
N PRO A 57 13.78 -6.98 -3.97
CA PRO A 57 14.89 -6.11 -4.35
C PRO A 57 15.72 -5.76 -3.12
N ARG A 58 17.02 -5.48 -3.33
CA ARG A 58 18.00 -5.27 -2.25
C ARG A 58 17.55 -4.31 -1.14
N GLN A 59 16.77 -3.28 -1.46
CA GLN A 59 16.27 -2.29 -0.49
C GLN A 59 15.13 -2.78 0.41
N TYR A 60 14.51 -3.92 0.09
CA TYR A 60 13.42 -4.55 0.85
C TYR A 60 13.84 -5.84 1.56
N HIS A 61 14.97 -6.48 1.20
CA HIS A 61 15.53 -7.59 1.97
C HIS A 61 15.72 -7.18 3.43
N ASN A 62 15.09 -7.91 4.35
CA ASN A 62 15.14 -7.64 5.79
C ASN A 62 14.69 -6.21 6.16
N ASN A 63 13.98 -5.52 5.26
CA ASN A 63 13.69 -4.09 5.37
C ASN A 63 12.31 -3.76 4.78
N VAL A 64 11.29 -4.53 5.17
CA VAL A 64 9.88 -4.20 4.92
C VAL A 64 9.25 -3.75 6.23
N GLY A 65 8.80 -2.49 6.28
CA GLY A 65 8.11 -1.94 7.45
C GLY A 65 6.61 -2.20 7.44
N SER A 66 5.99 -2.33 6.26
CA SER A 66 4.55 -2.56 6.11
C SER A 66 4.17 -3.21 4.78
N TYR A 67 2.99 -3.82 4.70
CA TYR A 67 2.47 -4.42 3.47
C TYR A 67 0.94 -4.42 3.39
N VAL A 68 0.43 -4.58 2.17
CA VAL A 68 -0.98 -4.82 1.84
C VAL A 68 -1.07 -5.98 0.85
N ALA A 69 -1.95 -6.94 1.11
CA ALA A 69 -2.20 -8.09 0.25
C ALA A 69 -3.54 -7.99 -0.46
N LYS A 70 -3.52 -7.99 -1.79
CA LYS A 70 -4.70 -8.09 -2.66
C LYS A 70 -4.73 -9.41 -3.46
N THR A 71 -4.02 -10.41 -2.95
CA THR A 71 -3.95 -11.79 -3.44
C THR A 71 -3.22 -12.63 -2.38
N ASN A 72 -3.34 -13.96 -2.44
CA ASN A 72 -2.62 -14.85 -1.54
C ASN A 72 -1.14 -14.97 -1.94
N ALA A 73 -0.28 -15.11 -0.92
CA ALA A 73 1.15 -15.30 -1.10
C ALA A 73 1.77 -16.05 0.10
N CYS A 74 3.02 -16.46 -0.07
CA CYS A 74 3.87 -16.92 0.99
C CYS A 74 5.13 -16.08 1.05
N PHE A 75 5.39 -15.47 2.19
CA PHE A 75 6.62 -14.74 2.45
C PHE A 75 7.66 -15.69 3.03
N LYS A 76 8.90 -15.57 2.57
CA LYS A 76 9.97 -16.54 2.83
C LYS A 76 11.20 -15.83 3.39
N ASN A 77 11.75 -16.38 4.46
CA ASN A 77 13.12 -16.17 4.91
C ASN A 77 13.88 -17.49 4.66
N TRP A 78 15.11 -17.45 4.17
CA TRP A 78 15.89 -18.65 3.88
C TRP A 78 16.82 -19.07 5.03
N ILE A 79 17.29 -18.12 5.85
CA ILE A 79 18.23 -18.41 6.94
C ILE A 79 17.74 -17.78 8.26
N PRO A 80 17.14 -18.56 9.18
CA PRO A 80 16.64 -19.92 9.01
C PRO A 80 15.44 -19.97 8.07
N TYR A 81 15.13 -21.14 7.50
CA TYR A 81 13.94 -21.28 6.67
C TYR A 81 12.67 -21.05 7.49
N LEU A 82 11.97 -19.97 7.19
CA LEU A 82 10.71 -19.59 7.82
C LEU A 82 9.76 -19.10 6.74
N THR A 83 8.49 -19.47 6.90
CA THR A 83 7.41 -19.01 6.04
C THR A 83 6.41 -18.20 6.85
N PHE A 84 5.79 -17.23 6.19
CA PHE A 84 4.62 -16.50 6.68
C PHE A 84 3.56 -16.57 5.59
N GLU A 85 2.47 -17.26 5.89
CA GLU A 85 1.30 -17.32 5.02
C GLU A 85 0.60 -15.96 5.02
N CYS A 86 0.33 -15.43 3.84
CA CYS A 86 -0.30 -14.13 3.64
C CYS A 86 -1.55 -14.30 2.79
N ASN A 87 -2.71 -13.97 3.34
CA ASN A 87 -3.99 -14.09 2.67
C ASN A 87 -4.40 -12.77 2.03
N GLU A 88 -5.21 -12.85 0.98
CA GLU A 88 -5.88 -11.68 0.41
C GLU A 88 -6.68 -10.93 1.50
N GLY A 89 -6.46 -9.62 1.59
CA GLY A 89 -7.04 -8.77 2.62
C GLY A 89 -6.11 -8.54 3.83
N ASP A 90 -5.07 -9.36 4.00
CA ASP A 90 -4.09 -9.13 5.05
C ASP A 90 -3.33 -7.83 4.81
N SER A 91 -3.04 -7.12 5.89
CA SER A 91 -2.16 -5.97 5.87
C SER A 91 -1.49 -5.80 7.23
N SER A 92 -0.33 -5.16 7.22
CA SER A 92 0.36 -4.79 8.45
C SER A 92 1.02 -3.44 8.27
N HIS A 93 0.68 -2.49 9.14
CA HIS A 93 1.34 -1.19 9.20
C HIS A 93 2.70 -1.26 9.92
N SER A 94 2.98 -2.35 10.64
CA SER A 94 4.24 -2.60 11.36
C SER A 94 4.59 -4.09 11.29
N PHE A 95 5.29 -4.46 10.22
CA PHE A 95 5.45 -5.85 9.81
C PHE A 95 6.71 -6.49 10.39
N THR A 96 6.55 -7.30 11.44
CA THR A 96 7.70 -7.91 12.16
C THR A 96 8.50 -8.89 11.29
N PHE A 97 7.84 -9.75 10.51
CA PHE A 97 8.53 -10.67 9.59
C PHE A 97 9.25 -9.93 8.46
N GLY A 98 8.87 -8.68 8.18
CA GLY A 98 9.54 -7.81 7.23
C GLY A 98 11.00 -7.49 7.57
N LYS A 99 11.42 -7.71 8.82
CA LYS A 99 12.82 -7.60 9.26
C LYS A 99 13.70 -8.78 8.86
N ILE A 100 13.08 -9.87 8.38
CA ILE A 100 13.76 -11.11 8.01
C ILE A 100 13.30 -11.65 6.64
N ILE A 101 12.42 -10.94 5.93
CA ILE A 101 11.89 -11.43 4.65
C ILE A 101 12.97 -11.34 3.56
N ASP A 102 13.15 -12.45 2.85
CA ASP A 102 14.02 -12.55 1.67
C ASP A 102 13.19 -12.55 0.38
N GLY A 103 12.08 -13.30 0.34
CA GLY A 103 11.35 -13.53 -0.90
C GLY A 103 9.85 -13.70 -0.72
N VAL A 104 9.17 -13.78 -1.85
CA VAL A 104 7.72 -14.02 -1.93
C VAL A 104 7.40 -15.00 -3.07
N SER A 105 6.48 -15.92 -2.83
CA SER A 105 5.91 -16.85 -3.82
C SER A 105 4.41 -17.01 -3.66
N HIS A 106 3.79 -17.78 -4.55
CA HIS A 106 2.37 -18.11 -4.46
C HIS A 106 2.05 -19.00 -3.25
N GLU A 107 2.86 -20.04 -3.04
CA GLU A 107 2.62 -21.05 -1.99
C GLU A 107 3.72 -21.07 -0.93
N CYS A 108 3.30 -21.42 0.29
CA CYS A 108 4.16 -22.00 1.31
C CYS A 108 4.20 -23.50 1.04
#